data_AF-A0AAD4PA33-F1
#
_entry.id   AF-A0AAD4PA33-F1
#
_cell.length_a   1.000
_cell.length_b   1.000
_cell.length_c   1.000
_cell.angle_alpha   90.00
_cell.angle_beta   90.00
_cell.angle_gamma   90.00
#
_symmetry.space_group_name_H-M   'P 1'
#
loop_
_entity.id
_entity.type
_entity.pdbx_description
1 polymer ?
#
loop_
_entity_poly.entity_id
_entity_poly.type
_entity_poly.pdbx_seq_one_letter_code
_entity_poly.pdbx_strand_id
1 'polypeptide(L)'
;MMKPWFAGLLLVTLILSSSFLESTATEDYPGFCGKKCGVRCSKAGLKKRCLKYCGICCAACKCVPTGTYGNKSECPCYRDMLNSKGNSKCP
;
A
#
# COMPACT_ATOMS: atom_id res chain seq x y z
N MET A 1 -34.83 -32.27 -20.92
CA MET A 1 -34.56 -31.39 -22.09
C MET A 1 -34.00 -30.06 -21.58
N MET A 2 -32.67 -29.90 -21.58
CA MET A 2 -32.01 -28.66 -21.14
C MET A 2 -32.00 -27.67 -22.32
N LYS A 3 -32.77 -26.59 -22.21
CA LYS A 3 -32.85 -25.55 -23.26
C LYS A 3 -31.46 -24.90 -23.40
N PRO A 4 -30.88 -24.76 -24.61
CA PRO A 4 -29.50 -24.31 -24.81
C PRO A 4 -29.23 -22.89 -24.27
N TRP A 5 -30.29 -22.12 -24.05
CA TRP A 5 -30.19 -20.81 -23.40
C TRP A 5 -29.72 -20.90 -21.94
N PHE A 6 -30.10 -21.93 -21.18
CA PHE A 6 -29.64 -22.07 -19.79
C PHE A 6 -28.12 -22.24 -19.69
N ALA A 7 -27.50 -22.91 -20.66
CA ALA A 7 -26.05 -23.04 -20.74
C ALA A 7 -25.39 -21.68 -21.05
N GLY A 8 -25.97 -20.89 -21.94
CA GLY A 8 -25.51 -19.53 -22.22
C GLY A 8 -25.62 -18.60 -21.01
N LEU A 9 -26.71 -18.71 -20.24
CA LEU A 9 -26.95 -17.88 -19.05
C LEU A 9 -25.98 -18.20 -17.90
N LEU A 10 -25.64 -19.49 -17.72
CA LEU A 10 -24.62 -19.95 -16.76
C LEU A 10 -23.19 -19.52 -17.15
N LEU A 11 -22.88 -19.49 -18.45
CA LEU A 11 -21.57 -19.01 -18.92
C LEU A 11 -21.41 -17.50 -18.68
N VAL A 12 -22.48 -16.72 -18.91
CA VAL A 12 -22.45 -15.27 -18.68
C VAL A 12 -22.27 -14.94 -17.19
N THR A 13 -22.94 -15.65 -16.28
CA THR A 13 -22.77 -15.42 -14.83
C THR A 13 -21.36 -15.77 -14.34
N LEU A 14 -20.73 -16.80 -14.93
CA LEU A 14 -19.36 -17.20 -14.60
C LEU A 14 -18.33 -16.14 -15.05
N ILE A 15 -18.54 -15.53 -16.23
CA ILE A 15 -17.69 -14.47 -16.78
C ILE A 15 -17.84 -13.15 -16.00
N LEU A 16 -19.04 -12.80 -15.52
CA LEU A 16 -19.20 -11.61 -14.68
C LEU A 16 -18.54 -11.78 -13.30
N SER A 17 -18.52 -12.99 -12.75
CA SER A 17 -17.97 -13.26 -11.40
C SER A 17 -16.45 -13.10 -11.34
N SER A 18 -15.73 -13.39 -12.43
CA SER A 18 -14.26 -13.25 -12.52
C SER A 18 -13.78 -11.79 -12.55
N SER A 19 -14.68 -10.83 -12.76
CA SER A 19 -14.35 -9.40 -12.73
C SER A 19 -14.25 -8.83 -11.31
N PHE A 20 -14.69 -9.55 -10.28
CA PHE A 20 -14.68 -9.10 -8.88
C PHE A 20 -13.43 -9.51 -8.07
N LEU A 21 -12.36 -9.97 -8.73
CA LEU A 21 -11.04 -10.06 -8.10
C LEU A 21 -10.45 -8.65 -8.01
N GLU A 22 -11.09 -7.81 -7.20
CA GLU A 22 -10.50 -6.56 -6.76
C GLU A 22 -9.27 -6.92 -5.94
N SER A 23 -8.13 -6.65 -6.55
CA SER A 23 -6.82 -6.86 -5.96
C SER A 23 -6.81 -6.18 -4.61
N THR A 24 -6.66 -6.97 -3.54
CA THR A 24 -6.30 -6.41 -2.26
C THR A 24 -4.95 -5.77 -2.46
N ALA A 25 -4.95 -4.45 -2.60
CA ALA A 25 -3.77 -3.63 -2.50
C ALA A 25 -3.25 -3.77 -1.05
N THR A 26 -2.63 -4.91 -0.74
CA THR A 26 -1.41 -4.83 0.00
C THR A 26 -0.50 -4.01 -0.89
N GLU A 27 -0.21 -2.78 -0.46
CA GLU A 27 0.90 -1.97 -0.91
C GLU A 27 2.20 -2.76 -0.65
N ASP A 28 2.36 -3.89 -1.32
CA ASP A 28 3.64 -4.50 -1.52
C ASP A 28 4.26 -3.61 -2.59
N TYR A 29 5.19 -2.75 -2.19
CA TYR A 29 6.11 -2.13 -3.14
C TYR A 29 7.24 -3.16 -3.30
N PRO A 30 7.15 -4.16 -4.22
CA PRO A 30 8.28 -5.02 -4.51
C PRO A 30 9.38 -4.12 -5.08
N GLY A 31 10.32 -3.72 -4.24
CA GLY A 31 11.30 -2.69 -4.57
C GLY A 31 11.86 -1.94 -3.36
N PHE A 32 12.47 -0.79 -3.66
CA PHE A 32 13.15 0.06 -2.68
C PHE A 32 12.28 0.43 -1.47
N CYS A 33 11.04 0.87 -1.71
CA CYS A 33 10.14 1.32 -0.65
C CYS A 33 9.71 0.18 0.28
N GLY A 34 9.35 -0.99 -0.24
CA GLY A 34 8.95 -2.14 0.59
C GLY A 34 10.06 -2.55 1.56
N LYS A 35 11.29 -2.70 1.07
CA LYS A 35 12.46 -3.07 1.90
C LYS A 35 12.75 -2.01 2.97
N LYS A 36 12.84 -0.73 2.57
CA LYS A 36 13.17 0.35 3.48
C LYS A 36 12.08 0.60 4.52
N CYS A 37 10.81 0.59 4.11
CA CYS A 37 9.69 0.71 5.04
C CYS A 37 9.56 -0.48 5.97
N GLY A 38 9.92 -1.69 5.51
CA GLY A 38 10.03 -2.88 6.36
C GLY A 38 11.00 -2.66 7.52
N VAL A 39 12.18 -2.11 7.24
CA VAL A 39 13.17 -1.74 8.28
C VAL A 39 12.61 -0.63 9.17
N ARG A 40 12.15 0.48 8.57
CA ARG A 40 11.65 1.66 9.31
C ARG A 40 10.54 1.30 10.30
N CYS A 41 9.63 0.42 9.89
CA CYS A 41 8.47 0.01 10.67
C CYS A 41 8.67 -1.27 11.49
N SER A 42 9.89 -1.82 11.54
CA SER A 42 10.16 -3.13 12.19
C SER A 42 9.82 -3.17 13.68
N LYS A 43 9.94 -2.03 14.38
CA LYS A 43 9.62 -1.86 15.81
C LYS A 43 8.36 -1.03 16.07
N ALA A 44 7.56 -0.74 15.05
CA ALA A 44 6.37 0.09 15.21
C ALA A 44 5.24 -0.71 15.89
N GLY A 45 4.67 -0.17 16.97
CA GLY A 45 3.53 -0.78 17.68
C GLY A 45 2.28 -0.93 16.78
N LEU A 46 2.06 0.01 15.86
CA LEU A 46 1.01 -0.07 14.83
C LEU A 46 1.61 -0.37 13.46
N LYS A 47 2.16 -1.57 13.28
CA LYS A 47 2.93 -1.98 12.10
C LYS A 47 2.23 -1.72 10.77
N LYS A 48 0.96 -2.13 10.61
CA LYS A 48 0.18 -1.91 9.38
C LYS A 48 0.02 -0.42 9.05
N ARG A 49 -0.23 0.42 10.07
CA ARG A 49 -0.35 1.88 9.91
C ARG A 49 0.99 2.50 9.49
N CYS A 50 2.08 2.08 10.13
CA CYS A 50 3.42 2.57 9.80
C CYS A 50 3.77 2.25 8.35
N LEU A 51 3.60 1.00 7.91
CA LEU A 51 3.90 0.58 6.53
C LEU A 51 3.10 1.37 5.51
N LYS A 52 1.80 1.57 5.74
CA LYS A 52 0.94 2.39 4.86
C LYS A 52 1.48 3.81 4.67
N TYR A 53 1.75 4.52 5.77
CA TYR A 53 2.22 5.91 5.67
C TYR A 53 3.66 6.02 5.18
N CYS A 54 4.54 5.09 5.57
CA CYS A 54 5.90 5.03 5.03
C CYS A 54 5.87 4.80 3.51
N GLY A 55 5.02 3.89 3.01
CA GLY A 55 4.84 3.63 1.59
C GLY A 55 4.41 4.87 0.81
N ILE A 56 3.37 5.57 1.30
CA ILE A 56 2.90 6.83 0.71
C ILE A 56 4.03 7.87 0.64
N CYS A 57 4.76 8.06 1.75
CA CYS A 57 5.84 9.04 1.81
C CYS A 57 7.03 8.63 0.94
N CYS A 58 7.38 7.35 0.89
CA CYS A 58 8.43 6.84 0.03
C CYS A 58 8.07 6.95 -1.45
N ALA A 59 6.82 6.70 -1.83
CA ALA A 59 6.37 6.84 -3.20
C ALA A 59 6.47 8.29 -3.69
N ALA A 60 6.14 9.26 -2.82
CA ALA A 60 6.24 10.69 -3.12
C ALA A 60 7.70 11.19 -3.11
N CYS A 61 8.48 10.84 -2.09
CA CYS A 61 9.80 11.42 -1.84
C CYS A 61 10.97 10.58 -2.35
N LYS A 62 10.72 9.33 -2.78
CA LYS A 62 11.72 8.33 -3.19
C LYS A 62 12.86 8.13 -2.17
N CYS A 63 12.58 8.38 -0.89
CA CYS A 63 13.54 8.32 0.21
C CYS A 63 12.85 7.82 1.49
N VAL A 64 13.58 7.03 2.29
CA VAL A 64 13.16 6.58 3.63
C VAL A 64 14.36 6.72 4.57
N PRO A 65 14.23 7.43 5.70
CA PRO A 65 15.30 7.57 6.68
C PRO A 65 15.78 6.23 7.23
N THR A 66 17.05 6.18 7.63
CA THR A 66 17.62 5.02 8.33
C THR A 66 17.00 4.80 9.71
N GLY A 67 17.23 3.61 10.28
CA GLY A 67 16.73 3.24 11.60
C GLY A 67 15.22 3.04 11.66
N THR A 68 14.69 2.98 12.88
CA THR A 68 13.26 2.71 13.17
C THR A 68 12.51 3.94 13.71
N TYR A 69 13.25 5.00 14.02
CA TYR A 69 12.74 6.26 14.54
C TYR A 69 13.77 7.38 14.24
N GLY A 70 13.36 8.64 14.26
CA GLY A 70 14.28 9.77 14.05
C GLY A 70 14.86 9.85 12.63
N ASN A 71 16.07 10.42 12.50
CA ASN A 71 16.88 10.55 11.27
C ASN A 71 16.19 11.20 10.07
N LYS A 72 15.07 11.89 10.28
CA LYS A 72 14.27 12.45 9.19
C LYS A 72 15.03 13.50 8.36
N SER A 73 16.07 14.12 8.91
CA SER A 73 16.97 15.02 8.18
C SER A 73 17.67 14.38 6.98
N GLU A 74 17.85 13.05 6.96
CA GLU A 74 18.39 12.31 5.81
C GLU A 74 17.48 12.40 4.57
N CYS A 75 16.17 12.61 4.78
CA CYS A 75 15.17 12.70 3.73
C CYS A 75 14.29 13.94 3.95
N PRO A 76 14.72 15.16 3.54
CA PRO A 76 13.98 16.39 3.80
C PRO A 76 12.51 16.37 3.33
N CYS A 77 12.22 15.85 2.13
CA CYS A 77 10.83 15.68 1.65
C CYS A 77 10.00 14.79 2.59
N TYR A 78 10.57 13.68 3.08
CA TYR A 78 9.88 12.77 3.99
C TYR A 78 9.66 13.40 5.36
N ARG A 79 10.62 14.22 5.83
CA ARG A 79 10.51 14.99 7.08
C ARG A 79 9.38 16.01 7.03
N ASP A 80 9.30 16.75 5.92
CA ASP A 80 8.46 17.95 5.80
C ASP A 80 7.06 17.64 5.27
N MET A 81 6.77 16.38 4.91
CA MET A 81 5.43 15.95 4.53
C MET A 81 4.44 16.06 5.70
N LEU A 82 3.42 16.89 5.51
CA LEU A 82 2.33 17.09 6.45
C LEU A 82 1.04 16.41 5.97
N ASN A 83 0.16 16.10 6.92
CA ASN A 83 -1.23 15.73 6.61
C ASN A 83 -2.10 16.99 6.47
N SER A 84 -3.38 16.82 6.13
CA SER A 84 -4.32 17.93 5.97
C SER A 84 -4.55 18.76 7.25
N LYS A 85 -4.10 18.29 8.41
CA LYS A 85 -4.17 18.98 9.70
C LYS A 85 -2.84 19.67 10.08
N GLY A 86 -1.85 19.69 9.19
CA GLY A 86 -0.54 20.29 9.45
C GLY A 86 0.41 19.47 10.33
N ASN A 87 0.06 18.22 10.66
CA ASN A 87 0.93 17.35 11.46
C ASN A 87 1.85 16.50 10.57
N SER A 88 3.02 16.12 11.08
CA SER A 88 3.94 15.17 10.40
C SER A 88 3.19 13.93 9.94
N LYS A 89 3.19 13.67 8.63
CA LYS A 89 2.49 12.54 8.01
C LYS A 89 3.29 11.25 8.07
N CYS A 90 4.60 11.35 7.91
CA CYS A 90 5.46 10.20 7.71
C CYS A 90 6.00 9.66 9.05
N PRO A 91 6.10 8.33 9.24
CA PRO A 91 6.65 7.72 10.44
C PRO A 91 8.17 7.93 10.59
#